data_AF-A0A8B5WD58-F1
#
_entry.id   AF-A0A8B5WD58-F1
#
_cell.length_a   1.000
_cell.length_b   1.000
_cell.length_c   1.000
_cell.angle_alpha   90.00
_cell.angle_beta   90.00
_cell.angle_gamma   90.00
#
_symmetry.space_group_name_H-M   'P 1'
#
loop_
_entity.id
_entity.type
_entity.pdbx_description
1 polymer ?
#
loop_
_entity_poly.entity_id
_entity_poly.type
_entity_poly.pdbx_seq_one_letter_code
_entity_poly.pdbx_strand_id
1 'polypeptide(L)'
;QQTHANLRGMFQIQDRELEYFRNLDPANPNHRSNAFLVEGAEERIYGLLDLHAARAESWAAWQRAFTPEITQATAERIAEIQGMRQRYAEQRLEIIGQSRLPEPASTDAERLAIARQILDQPSYGFGRHGPVVLTSEGITEHEREVSRAEIRELDVSLSGDITLRGTETTWHYRWQEFRFATPIQDADSGNWYIWWITARNYSSGWEKTPIGRWVSGAAVQGDRVLESSF
;
A
#
# COMPACT_ATOMS: atom_id res chain seq x y z
N GLN A 1 0.99 30.82 31.46
CA GLN A 1 0.87 29.54 32.19
C GLN A 1 0.35 28.41 31.29
N GLN A 2 -0.69 28.63 30.48
CA GLN A 2 -1.24 27.61 29.56
C GLN A 2 -0.25 27.10 28.50
N THR A 3 0.56 27.98 27.88
CA THR A 3 1.58 27.58 26.89
C THR A 3 2.65 26.65 27.46
N HIS A 4 3.11 26.90 28.70
CA HIS A 4 4.08 26.04 29.38
C HIS A 4 3.50 24.64 29.67
N ALA A 5 2.27 24.57 30.19
CA ALA A 5 1.62 23.29 30.46
C ALA A 5 1.42 22.46 29.18
N ASN A 6 1.04 23.12 28.08
CA ASN A 6 0.85 22.47 26.79
C ASN A 6 2.16 21.93 26.21
N LEU A 7 3.23 22.74 26.18
CA LEU A 7 4.52 22.31 25.64
C LEU A 7 5.15 21.19 26.48
N ARG A 8 5.06 21.30 27.81
CA ARG A 8 5.53 20.24 28.71
C ARG A 8 4.75 18.94 28.52
N GLY A 9 3.42 19.03 28.40
CA GLY A 9 2.57 17.86 28.14
C GLY A 9 2.90 17.19 26.82
N MET A 10 3.10 17.96 25.75
CA MET A 10 3.54 17.43 24.44
C MET A 10 4.91 16.74 24.53
N PHE A 11 5.86 17.34 25.22
CA PHE A 11 7.19 16.76 25.44
C PHE A 11 7.12 15.43 26.23
N GLN A 12 6.21 15.31 27.19
CA GLN A 12 6.01 14.08 27.97
C GLN A 12 5.34 12.97 27.15
N ILE A 13 4.28 13.29 26.39
CA ILE A 13 3.56 12.32 25.56
C ILE A 13 4.45 11.78 24.42
N GLN A 14 5.35 12.62 23.92
CA GLN A 14 6.29 12.26 22.85
C GLN A 14 7.09 11.00 23.19
N ASP A 15 7.38 10.69 24.45
CA ASP A 15 8.13 9.48 24.80
C ASP A 15 7.43 8.19 24.37
N ARG A 16 6.11 8.13 24.52
CA ARG A 16 5.29 7.00 24.09
C ARG A 16 5.16 6.97 22.56
N GLU A 17 5.04 8.13 21.93
CA GLU A 17 4.93 8.21 20.46
C GLU A 17 6.26 7.81 19.78
N LEU A 18 7.41 8.11 20.41
CA LEU A 18 8.73 7.74 19.90
C LEU A 18 9.03 6.24 20.01
N GLU A 19 8.30 5.50 20.85
CA GLU A 19 8.47 4.05 21.00
C GLU A 19 8.31 3.30 19.68
N TYR A 20 7.41 3.74 18.81
CA TYR A 20 7.26 3.19 17.47
C TYR A 20 8.56 3.30 16.65
N PHE A 21 9.21 4.47 16.65
CA PHE A 21 10.46 4.69 15.90
C PHE A 21 11.68 4.01 16.54
N ARG A 22 11.69 3.85 17.87
CA ARG A 22 12.71 3.06 18.58
C ARG A 22 12.71 1.60 18.13
N ASN A 23 11.52 1.06 17.90
CA ASN A 23 11.29 -0.34 17.54
C ASN A 23 11.11 -0.57 16.04
N LEU A 24 11.35 0.46 15.22
CA LEU A 24 11.27 0.34 13.77
C LEU A 24 12.41 -0.56 13.29
N ASP A 25 12.03 -1.70 12.70
CA ASP A 25 12.94 -2.78 12.36
C ASP A 25 12.76 -3.19 10.90
N PRO A 26 13.76 -2.97 10.02
CA PRO A 26 13.70 -3.36 8.62
C PRO A 26 13.68 -4.88 8.37
N ALA A 27 14.05 -5.70 9.37
CA ALA A 27 13.96 -7.15 9.29
C ALA A 27 12.53 -7.67 9.54
N ASN A 28 11.69 -6.90 10.23
CA ASN A 28 10.29 -7.23 10.44
C ASN A 28 9.49 -7.01 9.13
N PRO A 29 8.81 -8.03 8.58
CA PRO A 29 8.09 -7.91 7.30
C PRO A 29 7.03 -6.81 7.28
N ASN A 30 6.31 -6.62 8.39
CA ASN A 30 5.27 -5.60 8.50
C ASN A 30 5.88 -4.19 8.52
N HIS A 31 6.99 -3.99 9.23
CA HIS A 31 7.70 -2.72 9.23
C HIS A 31 8.31 -2.45 7.86
N ARG A 32 8.99 -3.44 7.27
CA ARG A 32 9.61 -3.34 5.94
C ARG A 32 8.62 -2.83 4.89
N SER A 33 7.48 -3.51 4.77
CA SER A 33 6.47 -3.12 3.78
C SER A 33 5.85 -1.76 4.12
N ASN A 34 5.36 -1.58 5.35
CA ASN A 34 4.56 -0.39 5.68
C ASN A 34 5.37 0.88 5.99
N ALA A 35 6.60 0.77 6.51
CA ALA A 35 7.39 1.92 6.93
C ALA A 35 8.51 2.28 5.95
N PHE A 36 8.91 1.38 5.06
CA PHE A 36 10.05 1.63 4.15
C PHE A 36 9.68 1.56 2.66
N LEU A 37 8.92 0.56 2.25
CA LEU A 37 8.74 0.21 0.84
C LEU A 37 7.43 0.67 0.20
N VAL A 38 6.34 0.77 0.98
CA VAL A 38 5.06 1.25 0.46
C VAL A 38 5.15 2.73 0.06
N GLU A 39 4.34 3.12 -0.92
CA GLU A 39 4.19 4.50 -1.34
C GLU A 39 3.81 5.42 -0.16
N GLY A 40 4.37 6.63 -0.16
CA GLY A 40 4.14 7.63 0.89
C GLY A 40 4.81 7.30 2.23
N ALA A 41 5.50 6.16 2.36
CA ALA A 41 6.12 5.77 3.63
C ALA A 41 7.21 6.75 4.08
N GLU A 42 8.02 7.24 3.14
CA GLU A 42 9.10 8.19 3.41
C GLU A 42 8.57 9.52 3.91
N GLU A 43 7.63 10.10 3.18
CA GLU A 43 6.99 11.37 3.52
C GLU A 43 6.29 11.26 4.88
N ARG A 44 5.60 10.14 5.13
CA ARG A 44 4.92 9.89 6.42
C ARG A 44 5.92 9.78 7.58
N ILE A 45 6.96 8.96 7.45
CA ILE A 45 7.91 8.73 8.54
C ILE A 45 8.73 9.99 8.82
N TYR A 46 9.24 10.67 7.78
CA TYR A 46 9.93 11.94 7.97
C TYR A 46 8.99 13.00 8.54
N GLY A 47 7.76 13.13 8.03
CA GLY A 47 6.81 14.10 8.55
C GLY A 47 6.51 13.92 10.05
N LEU A 48 6.41 12.68 10.53
CA LEU A 48 6.22 12.40 11.96
C LEU A 48 7.48 12.70 12.78
N LEU A 49 8.67 12.30 12.32
CA LEU A 49 9.93 12.60 13.00
C LEU A 49 10.22 14.11 13.04
N ASP A 50 9.94 14.83 11.95
CA ASP A 50 10.10 16.28 11.86
C ASP A 50 9.09 17.00 12.78
N LEU A 51 7.84 16.50 12.88
CA LEU A 51 6.87 16.99 13.87
C LEU A 51 7.38 16.81 15.31
N HIS A 52 7.97 15.65 15.60
CA HIS A 52 8.57 15.39 16.91
C HIS A 52 9.78 16.29 17.18
N ALA A 53 10.65 16.49 16.20
CA ALA A 53 11.78 17.40 16.31
C ALA A 53 11.28 18.83 16.62
N ALA A 54 10.29 19.32 15.88
CA ALA A 54 9.71 20.65 16.09
C ALA A 54 9.11 20.82 17.50
N ARG A 55 8.45 19.79 18.04
CA ARG A 55 7.92 19.80 19.43
C ARG A 55 9.05 19.87 20.46
N ALA A 56 10.09 19.07 20.31
CA ALA A 56 11.23 19.06 21.21
C ALA A 56 12.02 20.39 21.16
N GLU A 57 12.22 20.93 19.96
CA GLU A 57 12.87 22.22 19.75
C GLU A 57 12.03 23.39 20.30
N SER A 58 10.71 23.33 20.17
CA SER A 58 9.81 24.33 20.77
C SER A 58 9.91 24.34 22.31
N TRP A 59 10.02 23.16 22.92
CA TRP A 59 10.26 23.04 24.36
C TRP A 59 11.63 23.57 24.77
N ALA A 60 12.67 23.24 24.02
CA ALA A 60 14.01 23.80 24.21
C ALA A 60 14.02 25.34 24.10
N ALA A 61 13.35 25.90 23.09
CA ALA A 61 13.24 27.34 22.90
C ALA A 61 12.52 28.01 24.08
N TRP A 62 11.44 27.39 24.58
CA TRP A 62 10.77 27.85 25.79
C TRP A 62 11.72 27.84 26.99
N GLN A 63 12.48 26.76 27.23
CA GLN A 63 13.45 26.70 28.34
C GLN A 63 14.49 27.81 28.23
N ARG A 64 15.08 28.03 27.04
CA ARG A 64 16.08 29.09 26.80
C ARG A 64 15.58 30.50 27.10
N ALA A 65 14.26 30.73 27.04
CA ALA A 65 13.69 32.02 27.38
C ALA A 65 13.68 32.32 28.90
N PHE A 66 13.82 31.29 29.74
CA PHE A 66 13.78 31.40 31.21
C PHE A 66 15.06 30.92 31.90
N THR A 67 15.88 30.12 31.23
CA THR A 67 17.18 29.64 31.71
C THR A 67 18.24 29.77 30.60
N PRO A 68 19.53 30.02 30.93
CA PRO A 68 20.58 30.15 29.90
C PRO A 68 20.79 28.87 29.07
N GLU A 69 20.51 27.71 29.67
CA GLU A 69 20.71 26.39 29.07
C GLU A 69 19.42 25.57 29.13
N ILE A 70 19.31 24.62 28.19
CA ILE A 70 18.24 23.60 28.19
C ILE A 70 18.61 22.46 29.13
N THR A 71 17.62 21.69 29.59
CA THR A 71 17.88 20.52 30.42
C THR A 71 18.53 19.39 29.60
N GLN A 72 19.34 18.56 30.26
CA GLN A 72 19.93 17.37 29.66
C GLN A 72 18.89 16.48 28.95
N ALA A 73 17.75 16.22 29.61
CA ALA A 73 16.66 15.43 29.03
C ALA A 73 16.11 16.04 27.71
N THR A 74 16.11 17.37 27.59
CA THR A 74 15.68 18.05 26.36
C THR A 74 16.73 17.90 25.25
N ALA A 75 18.01 18.06 25.59
CA ALA A 75 19.11 17.86 24.66
C ALA A 75 19.16 16.42 24.13
N GLU A 76 19.05 15.43 25.03
CA GLU A 76 19.02 14.01 24.68
C GLU A 76 17.83 13.66 23.80
N ARG A 77 16.64 14.23 24.07
CA ARG A 77 15.45 14.01 23.24
C ARG A 77 15.63 14.52 21.81
N ILE A 78 16.22 15.71 21.64
CA ILE A 78 16.47 16.27 20.31
C ILE A 78 17.48 15.39 19.56
N ALA A 79 18.59 15.00 20.21
CA ALA A 79 19.60 14.13 19.63
C ALA A 79 19.05 12.75 19.27
N GLU A 80 18.18 12.18 20.12
CA GLU A 80 17.50 10.91 19.86
C GLU A 80 16.67 10.96 18.58
N ILE A 81 15.82 11.98 18.41
CA ILE A 81 14.95 12.14 17.24
C ILE A 81 15.79 12.32 15.96
N GLN A 82 16.85 13.12 16.03
CA GLN A 82 17.79 13.29 14.91
C GLN A 82 18.48 11.96 14.54
N GLY A 83 18.90 11.19 15.55
CA GLY A 83 19.48 9.85 15.36
C GLY A 83 18.50 8.86 14.74
N MET A 84 17.22 8.88 15.15
CA MET A 84 16.16 8.07 14.53
C MET A 84 15.96 8.43 13.05
N ARG A 85 15.96 9.73 12.75
CA ARG A 85 15.82 10.24 11.38
C ARG A 85 16.95 9.78 10.47
N GLN A 86 18.19 9.86 10.96
CA GLN A 86 19.37 9.37 10.23
C GLN A 86 19.31 7.85 10.03
N ARG A 87 19.04 7.10 11.10
CA ARG A 87 18.94 5.63 11.03
C ARG A 87 17.87 5.18 10.03
N TYR A 88 16.71 5.83 10.04
CA TYR A 88 15.65 5.55 9.06
C TYR A 88 16.12 5.77 7.62
N ALA A 89 16.84 6.87 7.36
CA ALA A 89 17.38 7.17 6.04
C ALA A 89 18.32 6.07 5.55
N GLU A 90 19.27 5.67 6.39
CA GLU A 90 20.27 4.63 6.10
C GLU A 90 19.59 3.27 5.84
N GLN A 91 18.70 2.85 6.74
CA GLN A 91 17.95 1.59 6.60
C GLN A 91 17.09 1.58 5.34
N ARG A 92 16.44 2.70 5.01
CA ARG A 92 15.57 2.78 3.85
C ARG A 92 16.35 2.64 2.54
N LEU A 93 17.49 3.31 2.42
CA LEU A 93 18.35 3.18 1.25
C LEU A 93 18.81 1.73 1.06
N GLU A 94 19.17 1.06 2.15
CA GLU A 94 19.56 -0.35 2.13
C GLU A 94 18.41 -1.26 1.65
N ILE A 95 17.22 -1.15 2.24
CA ILE A 95 16.08 -2.02 1.90
C ILE A 95 15.61 -1.79 0.46
N ILE A 96 15.49 -0.53 0.02
CA ILE A 96 15.14 -0.24 -1.38
C ILE A 96 16.18 -0.84 -2.32
N GLY A 97 17.46 -0.75 -1.94
CA GLY A 97 18.57 -1.38 -2.65
C GLY A 97 18.51 -2.91 -2.70
N GLN A 98 17.70 -3.55 -1.85
CA GLN A 98 17.47 -5.01 -1.81
C GLN A 98 16.15 -5.45 -2.46
N SER A 99 15.22 -4.54 -2.74
CA SER A 99 13.95 -4.84 -3.41
C SER A 99 14.19 -5.31 -4.85
N ARG A 100 13.62 -6.45 -5.24
CA ARG A 100 13.82 -7.08 -6.56
C ARG A 100 12.51 -7.67 -7.05
N LEU A 101 12.40 -7.81 -8.38
CA LEU A 101 11.36 -8.65 -8.95
C LEU A 101 11.49 -10.09 -8.43
N PRO A 102 10.37 -10.83 -8.29
CA PRO A 102 10.42 -12.24 -7.94
C PRO A 102 11.12 -13.05 -9.03
N GLU A 103 11.59 -14.24 -8.68
CA GLU A 103 12.02 -15.21 -9.68
C GLU A 103 10.82 -15.65 -10.55
N PRO A 104 11.00 -15.80 -11.88
CA PRO A 104 9.94 -16.25 -12.76
C PRO A 104 9.52 -17.68 -12.45
N ALA A 105 8.24 -17.89 -12.22
CA ALA A 105 7.63 -19.22 -12.14
C ALA A 105 7.46 -19.86 -13.53
N SER A 106 7.52 -19.06 -14.60
CA SER A 106 7.45 -19.53 -15.98
C SER A 106 8.01 -18.50 -16.97
N THR A 107 8.37 -18.98 -18.16
CA THR A 107 8.86 -18.18 -19.30
C THR A 107 7.97 -18.32 -20.54
N ASP A 108 6.72 -18.78 -20.35
CA ASP A 108 5.74 -18.98 -21.42
C ASP A 108 5.52 -17.71 -22.26
N ALA A 109 5.83 -17.82 -23.56
CA ALA A 109 5.87 -16.67 -24.46
C ALA A 109 4.47 -16.07 -24.73
N GLU A 110 3.44 -16.91 -24.79
CA GLU A 110 2.07 -16.46 -25.03
C GLU A 110 1.54 -15.65 -23.84
N ARG A 111 1.77 -16.12 -22.61
CA ARG A 111 1.40 -15.38 -21.40
C ARG A 111 2.18 -14.08 -21.24
N LEU A 112 3.46 -14.06 -21.62
CA LEU A 112 4.23 -12.82 -21.64
C LEU A 112 3.66 -11.82 -22.65
N ALA A 113 3.21 -12.27 -23.82
CA ALA A 113 2.55 -11.42 -24.81
C ALA A 113 1.21 -10.87 -24.30
N ILE A 114 0.39 -11.72 -23.66
CA ILE A 114 -0.87 -11.32 -23.04
C ILE A 114 -0.63 -10.26 -21.95
N ALA A 115 0.36 -10.48 -21.08
CA ALA A 115 0.68 -9.54 -20.01
C ALA A 115 1.09 -8.16 -20.57
N ARG A 116 1.92 -8.13 -21.62
CA ARG A 116 2.27 -6.88 -22.33
C ARG A 116 1.05 -6.21 -22.93
N GLN A 117 0.17 -6.96 -23.59
CA GLN A 117 -1.07 -6.42 -24.15
C GLN A 117 -1.97 -5.78 -23.06
N ILE A 118 -2.03 -6.39 -21.86
CA ILE A 118 -2.74 -5.81 -20.72
C ILE A 118 -2.07 -4.51 -20.27
N LEU A 119 -0.74 -4.47 -20.15
CA LEU A 119 -0.02 -3.27 -19.72
C LEU A 119 -0.15 -2.11 -20.72
N ASP A 120 -0.18 -2.40 -22.02
CA ASP A 120 -0.30 -1.41 -23.09
C ASP A 120 -1.72 -0.84 -23.25
N GLN A 121 -2.73 -1.43 -22.58
CA GLN A 121 -4.12 -1.02 -22.70
C GLN A 121 -4.36 0.29 -21.92
N PRO A 122 -4.63 1.43 -22.60
CA PRO A 122 -4.66 2.74 -21.94
C PRO A 122 -5.76 2.87 -20.89
N SER A 123 -6.86 2.13 -21.05
CA SER A 123 -8.00 2.16 -20.11
C SER A 123 -7.66 1.63 -18.71
N TYR A 124 -6.55 0.93 -18.53
CA TYR A 124 -6.10 0.49 -17.21
C TYR A 124 -5.17 1.50 -16.53
N GLY A 125 -4.66 2.49 -17.26
CA GLY A 125 -3.81 3.55 -16.69
C GLY A 125 -2.44 3.08 -16.23
N PHE A 126 -1.99 1.89 -16.65
CA PHE A 126 -0.62 1.47 -16.41
C PHE A 126 0.33 2.40 -17.18
N GLY A 127 1.28 3.01 -16.47
CA GLY A 127 2.27 3.92 -17.03
C GLY A 127 3.43 3.19 -17.70
N ARG A 128 4.60 3.83 -17.71
CA ARG A 128 5.84 3.18 -18.16
C ARG A 128 6.10 1.96 -17.27
N HIS A 129 6.33 0.80 -17.88
CA HIS A 129 6.62 -0.44 -17.17
C HIS A 129 7.97 -1.03 -17.60
N GLY A 130 8.56 -1.85 -16.73
CA GLY A 130 9.79 -2.59 -17.03
C GLY A 130 9.51 -4.03 -17.48
N PRO A 131 10.41 -4.98 -17.20
CA PRO A 131 10.24 -6.37 -17.60
C PRO A 131 9.04 -7.01 -16.90
N VAL A 132 8.45 -8.01 -17.56
CA VAL A 132 7.33 -8.78 -17.04
C VAL A 132 7.84 -10.14 -16.57
N VAL A 133 7.49 -10.51 -15.34
CA VAL A 133 7.80 -11.80 -14.74
C VAL A 133 6.50 -12.55 -14.49
N LEU A 134 6.36 -13.77 -15.03
CA LEU A 134 5.22 -14.63 -14.71
C LEU A 134 5.40 -15.21 -13.31
N THR A 135 4.43 -14.99 -12.43
CA THR A 135 4.48 -15.42 -11.02
C THR A 135 3.59 -16.63 -10.74
N SER A 136 2.89 -17.12 -11.77
CA SER A 136 2.15 -18.38 -11.75
C SER A 136 2.74 -19.37 -12.75
N GLU A 137 2.86 -20.65 -12.36
CA GLU A 137 3.39 -21.72 -13.22
C GLU A 137 2.58 -21.92 -14.50
N GLY A 138 1.25 -21.77 -14.44
CA GLY A 138 0.33 -21.99 -15.55
C GLY A 138 -0.91 -21.10 -15.50
N ILE A 139 -1.86 -21.39 -16.39
CA ILE A 139 -3.22 -20.84 -16.34
C ILE A 139 -4.06 -21.73 -15.44
N THR A 140 -4.89 -21.10 -14.61
CA THR A 140 -5.84 -21.78 -13.70
C THR A 140 -7.26 -21.44 -14.09
N GLU A 141 -8.19 -22.40 -13.94
CA GLU A 141 -9.60 -22.22 -14.24
C GLU A 141 -10.40 -22.01 -12.96
N HIS A 142 -11.39 -21.11 -13.02
CA HIS A 142 -12.21 -20.73 -11.88
C HIS A 142 -13.67 -20.63 -12.29
N GLU A 143 -14.55 -20.98 -11.35
CA GLU A 143 -15.98 -20.82 -11.48
C GLU A 143 -16.55 -20.18 -10.21
N ARG A 144 -17.49 -19.26 -10.38
CA ARG A 144 -18.19 -18.61 -9.26
C ARG A 144 -19.63 -18.29 -9.63
N GLU A 145 -20.52 -18.66 -8.74
CA GLU A 145 -21.91 -18.21 -8.78
C GLU A 145 -22.09 -16.93 -7.96
N VAL A 146 -22.82 -15.96 -8.51
CA VAL A 146 -23.18 -14.72 -7.82
C VAL A 146 -24.67 -14.47 -8.03
N SER A 147 -25.42 -14.42 -6.93
CA SER A 147 -26.83 -14.06 -6.95
C SER A 147 -27.04 -12.63 -6.45
N ARG A 148 -27.99 -11.93 -7.06
CA ARG A 148 -28.50 -10.65 -6.59
C ARG A 148 -30.02 -10.73 -6.47
N ALA A 149 -30.52 -10.50 -5.26
CA ALA A 149 -31.94 -10.35 -4.99
C ALA A 149 -32.33 -8.87 -5.13
N GLU A 150 -33.31 -8.59 -5.98
CA GLU A 150 -34.01 -7.31 -6.03
C GLU A 150 -35.38 -7.47 -5.38
N ILE A 151 -35.58 -6.84 -4.23
CA ILE A 151 -36.87 -6.81 -3.54
C ILE A 151 -37.71 -5.72 -4.20
N ARG A 152 -38.90 -6.09 -4.70
CA ARG A 152 -39.81 -5.19 -5.42
C ARG A 152 -41.00 -4.79 -4.58
N GLU A 153 -41.45 -5.65 -3.67
CA GLU A 153 -42.63 -5.38 -2.84
C GLU A 153 -42.37 -5.81 -1.38
N LEU A 154 -42.78 -4.92 -0.47
CA LEU A 154 -42.88 -5.17 0.97
C LEU A 154 -44.37 -5.11 1.32
N ASP A 155 -44.97 -6.24 1.62
CA ASP A 155 -46.33 -6.31 2.15
C ASP A 155 -46.27 -6.58 3.66
N VAL A 156 -46.98 -5.77 4.44
CA VAL A 156 -47.04 -5.89 5.90
C VAL A 156 -48.49 -6.18 6.26
N SER A 157 -48.77 -7.40 6.70
CA SER A 157 -50.11 -7.79 7.12
C SER A 157 -50.50 -7.08 8.42
N LEU A 158 -51.80 -6.96 8.67
CA LEU A 158 -52.35 -6.44 9.92
C LEU A 158 -51.99 -7.32 11.16
N SER A 159 -51.52 -8.55 10.95
CA SER A 159 -50.98 -9.44 12.01
C SER A 159 -49.48 -9.24 12.27
N GLY A 160 -48.81 -8.37 11.52
CA GLY A 160 -47.37 -8.10 11.63
C GLY A 160 -46.47 -9.02 10.80
N ASP A 161 -47.04 -9.83 9.90
CA ASP A 161 -46.25 -10.67 8.99
C ASP A 161 -45.73 -9.83 7.83
N ILE A 162 -44.42 -9.85 7.64
CA ILE A 162 -43.74 -9.14 6.55
C ILE A 162 -43.48 -10.13 5.41
N THR A 163 -44.10 -9.92 4.26
CA THR A 163 -43.83 -10.69 3.03
C THR A 163 -42.99 -9.85 2.07
N LEU A 164 -41.78 -10.31 1.77
CA LEU A 164 -40.89 -9.72 0.78
C LEU A 164 -41.04 -10.47 -0.54
N ARG A 165 -41.44 -9.77 -1.61
CA ARG A 165 -41.44 -10.33 -2.98
C ARG A 165 -40.36 -9.65 -3.80
N GLY A 166 -39.59 -10.46 -4.52
CA GLY A 166 -38.46 -9.98 -5.30
C GLY A 166 -38.11 -10.91 -6.47
N THR A 167 -37.12 -10.49 -7.25
CA THR A 167 -36.51 -11.29 -8.32
C THR A 167 -35.07 -11.59 -7.91
N GLU A 168 -34.69 -12.87 -7.90
CA GLU A 168 -33.29 -13.27 -7.75
C GLU A 168 -32.71 -13.50 -9.14
N THR A 169 -31.62 -12.79 -9.46
CA THR A 169 -30.85 -13.01 -10.69
C THR A 169 -29.52 -13.64 -10.31
N THR A 170 -29.25 -14.81 -10.88
CA THR A 170 -28.02 -15.57 -10.66
C THR A 170 -27.15 -15.53 -11.91
N TRP A 171 -25.87 -15.23 -11.75
CA TRP A 171 -24.87 -15.28 -12.81
C TRP A 171 -23.79 -16.30 -12.47
N HIS A 172 -23.47 -17.16 -13.44
CA HIS A 172 -22.35 -18.09 -13.36
C HIS A 172 -21.16 -17.51 -14.12
N TYR A 173 -20.11 -17.16 -13.39
CA TYR A 173 -18.84 -16.69 -13.94
C TYR A 173 -17.90 -17.87 -14.10
N ARG A 174 -17.30 -17.99 -15.28
CA ARG A 174 -16.21 -18.92 -15.56
C ARG A 174 -15.08 -18.13 -16.19
N TRP A 175 -13.87 -18.30 -15.69
CA TRP A 175 -12.72 -17.61 -16.23
C TRP A 175 -11.44 -18.40 -16.03
N GLN A 176 -10.48 -18.09 -16.88
CA GLN A 176 -9.09 -18.49 -16.77
C GLN A 176 -8.28 -17.33 -16.17
N GLU A 177 -7.32 -17.62 -15.30
CA GLU A 177 -6.39 -16.60 -14.80
C GLU A 177 -4.95 -17.11 -14.65
N PHE A 178 -4.02 -16.17 -14.81
CA PHE A 178 -2.62 -16.32 -14.44
C PHE A 178 -2.13 -15.00 -13.82
N ARG A 179 -0.98 -15.02 -13.15
CA ARG A 179 -0.43 -13.85 -12.45
C ARG A 179 0.94 -13.49 -12.97
N PHE A 180 1.22 -12.19 -12.94
CA PHE A 180 2.53 -11.66 -13.30
C PHE A 180 2.88 -10.47 -12.39
N ALA A 181 4.17 -10.17 -12.33
CA ALA A 181 4.71 -8.98 -11.68
C ALA A 181 5.49 -8.15 -12.69
N THR A 182 5.42 -6.84 -12.56
CA THR A 182 6.22 -5.90 -13.38
C THR A 182 6.46 -4.62 -12.60
N PRO A 183 7.62 -3.97 -12.75
CA PRO A 183 7.83 -2.67 -12.16
C PRO A 183 7.09 -1.62 -13.01
N ILE A 184 6.30 -0.76 -12.38
CA ILE A 184 5.61 0.35 -13.04
C ILE A 184 6.09 1.65 -12.41
N GLN A 185 6.41 2.63 -13.25
CA GLN A 185 6.80 3.96 -12.83
C GLN A 185 5.57 4.78 -12.47
N ASP A 186 5.54 5.30 -11.25
CA ASP A 186 4.58 6.31 -10.84
C ASP A 186 4.86 7.62 -11.57
N ALA A 187 3.82 8.22 -12.15
CA ALA A 187 3.95 9.39 -13.01
C ALA A 187 4.28 10.67 -12.23
N ASP A 188 3.82 10.77 -10.98
CA ASP A 188 3.95 11.98 -10.17
C ASP A 188 5.31 12.05 -9.47
N SER A 189 5.75 10.94 -8.88
CA SER A 189 7.01 10.86 -8.13
C SER A 189 8.20 10.39 -8.98
N GLY A 190 7.95 9.75 -10.13
CA GLY A 190 8.97 9.12 -10.95
C GLY A 190 9.56 7.83 -10.34
N ASN A 191 9.05 7.38 -9.19
CA ASN A 191 9.51 6.17 -8.51
C ASN A 191 8.95 4.90 -9.16
N TRP A 192 9.70 3.81 -9.07
CA TRP A 192 9.25 2.50 -9.56
C TRP A 192 8.72 1.65 -8.41
N TYR A 193 7.61 0.95 -8.65
CA TYR A 193 7.00 0.02 -7.71
C TYR A 193 6.72 -1.32 -8.40
N ILE A 194 6.85 -2.43 -7.68
CA ILE A 194 6.49 -3.75 -8.20
C ILE A 194 4.97 -3.89 -8.14
N TRP A 195 4.33 -4.06 -9.28
CA TRP A 195 2.89 -4.32 -9.38
C TRP A 195 2.63 -5.81 -9.59
N TRP A 196 1.74 -6.36 -8.77
CA TRP A 196 1.26 -7.73 -8.85
C TRP A 196 -0.11 -7.73 -9.53
N ILE A 197 -0.18 -8.31 -10.73
CA ILE A 197 -1.35 -8.21 -11.59
C ILE A 197 -1.86 -9.62 -11.91
N THR A 198 -3.17 -9.80 -11.80
CA THR A 198 -3.89 -10.99 -12.23
C THR A 198 -4.49 -10.74 -13.61
N ALA A 199 -4.06 -11.49 -14.63
CA ALA A 199 -4.70 -11.52 -15.94
C ALA A 199 -5.90 -12.47 -15.90
N ARG A 200 -7.05 -12.06 -16.43
CA ARG A 200 -8.27 -12.90 -16.49
C ARG A 200 -8.84 -12.97 -17.90
N ASN A 201 -9.35 -14.13 -18.28
CA ASN A 201 -10.12 -14.33 -19.50
C ASN A 201 -11.44 -15.02 -19.17
N TYR A 202 -12.54 -14.30 -19.31
CA TYR A 202 -13.87 -14.79 -18.97
C TYR A 202 -14.47 -15.57 -20.15
N SER A 203 -14.98 -16.77 -19.86
CA SER A 203 -15.79 -17.55 -20.80
C SER A 203 -17.30 -17.42 -20.52
N SER A 204 -17.68 -17.03 -19.30
CA SER A 204 -19.06 -16.69 -18.96
C SER A 204 -19.15 -15.60 -17.89
N GLY A 205 -20.30 -14.94 -17.82
CA GLY A 205 -20.61 -13.92 -16.83
C GLY A 205 -21.87 -13.14 -17.22
N TRP A 206 -22.08 -12.01 -16.58
CA TRP A 206 -23.17 -11.09 -16.93
C TRP A 206 -22.85 -10.23 -18.17
N GLU A 207 -23.81 -9.42 -18.62
CA GLU A 207 -23.76 -8.65 -19.87
C GLU A 207 -22.51 -7.76 -20.02
N LYS A 208 -21.97 -7.21 -18.92
CA LYS A 208 -20.78 -6.34 -18.96
C LYS A 208 -19.45 -7.09 -18.76
N THR A 209 -19.48 -8.40 -18.59
CA THR A 209 -18.26 -9.20 -18.46
C THR A 209 -17.48 -9.13 -19.79
N PRO A 210 -16.17 -8.86 -19.77
CA PRO A 210 -15.34 -8.86 -20.96
C PRO A 210 -15.04 -10.30 -21.41
N ILE A 211 -16.02 -10.95 -22.06
CA ILE A 211 -15.93 -12.34 -22.52
C ILE A 211 -14.97 -12.45 -23.71
N GLY A 212 -14.16 -13.51 -23.74
CA GLY A 212 -13.34 -13.89 -24.89
C GLY A 212 -12.06 -13.08 -25.07
N ARG A 213 -11.66 -12.28 -24.08
CA ARG A 213 -10.41 -11.53 -24.10
C ARG A 213 -9.74 -11.50 -22.73
N TRP A 214 -8.41 -11.40 -22.74
CA TRP A 214 -7.63 -11.19 -21.53
C TRP A 214 -7.76 -9.74 -21.05
N VAL A 215 -8.03 -9.56 -19.76
CA VAL A 215 -8.17 -8.27 -19.09
C VAL A 215 -7.37 -8.22 -17.80
N SER A 216 -7.05 -7.01 -17.35
CA SER A 216 -6.53 -6.81 -15.99
C SER A 216 -7.65 -7.12 -14.99
N GLY A 217 -7.38 -8.06 -14.08
CA GLY A 217 -8.19 -8.32 -12.90
C GLY A 217 -7.71 -7.47 -11.72
N ALA A 218 -7.40 -8.12 -10.60
CA ALA A 218 -6.79 -7.44 -9.45
C ALA A 218 -5.37 -6.98 -9.80
N ALA A 219 -5.06 -5.73 -9.48
CA ALA A 219 -3.73 -5.15 -9.56
C ALA A 219 -3.40 -4.56 -8.19
N VAL A 220 -2.28 -4.99 -7.61
CA VAL A 220 -1.84 -4.58 -6.28
C VAL A 220 -0.44 -4.01 -6.39
N GLN A 221 -0.29 -2.75 -6.02
CA GLN A 221 1.01 -2.12 -5.88
C GLN A 221 1.72 -2.70 -4.65
N GLY A 222 2.95 -3.14 -4.86
CA GLY A 222 3.84 -3.65 -3.83
C GLY A 222 4.97 -2.68 -3.55
N ASP A 223 6.13 -3.26 -3.28
CA ASP A 223 7.30 -2.55 -2.78
C ASP A 223 7.94 -1.64 -3.84
N ARG A 224 8.47 -0.50 -3.38
CA ARG A 224 9.37 0.34 -4.18
C ARG A 224 10.58 -0.48 -4.63
N VAL A 225 11.03 -0.25 -5.85
CA VAL A 225 12.19 -0.91 -6.48
C VAL A 225 13.02 0.12 -7.24
N LEU A 226 14.33 -0.12 -7.39
CA LEU A 226 15.20 0.72 -8.22
C LEU A 226 15.24 0.22 -9.66
N GLU A 227 15.41 1.13 -10.63
CA GLU A 227 15.55 0.74 -12.05
C GLU A 227 16.77 -0.16 -12.31
N SER A 228 17.84 -0.03 -11.52
CA SER A 228 19.02 -0.90 -11.58
C SER A 228 18.80 -2.31 -11.02
N SER A 229 17.60 -2.60 -10.51
CA SER A 229 17.28 -3.79 -9.73
C SER A 229 16.29 -4.73 -10.42
N PHE A 230 16.00 -4.48 -11.70
CA PHE A 230 15.16 -5.34 -12.55
C PHE A 230 15.66 -5.40 -13.99
#